data_AF-A0A2E8L3M0-F1
#
_entry.id   AF-A0A2E8L3M0-F1
#
_cell.length_a   1.000
_cell.length_b   1.000
_cell.length_c   1.000
_cell.angle_alpha   90.00
_cell.angle_beta   90.00
_cell.angle_gamma   90.00
#
_symmetry.space_group_name_H-M   'P 1'
#
loop_
_entity.id
_entity.type
_entity.pdbx_description
1 polymer ?
#
loop_
_entity_poly.entity_id
_entity_poly.type
_entity_poly.pdbx_seq_one_letter_code
_entity_poly.pdbx_strand_id
1 'polypeptide(L)'
;MVWAGASLRGSPTKAMTTQSLESLPLTRLKGVGPSLERKFSRLGISSIEDLLFHLPLRYEDRTHITAIRQARLGEFVQLEGQIGSTSVKFGRR
;
A
#
# COMPACT_ATOMS: atom_id res chain seq x y z
N MET A 1 -48.57 26.25 -23.71
CA MET A 1 -47.72 25.95 -24.89
C MET A 1 -46.72 27.08 -25.03
N VAL A 2 -45.56 26.99 -24.36
CA VAL A 2 -44.22 27.49 -24.73
C VAL A 2 -43.27 27.09 -23.57
N TRP A 3 -42.14 26.53 -23.98
CA TRP A 3 -41.05 25.92 -23.24
C TRP A 3 -40.01 27.01 -22.89
N ALA A 4 -39.45 27.05 -21.67
CA ALA A 4 -38.33 27.94 -21.35
C ALA A 4 -37.42 27.37 -20.26
N GLY A 5 -36.17 27.09 -20.64
CA GLY A 5 -35.01 27.26 -19.76
C GLY A 5 -34.64 26.10 -18.83
N ALA A 6 -34.34 24.92 -19.39
CA ALA A 6 -33.52 23.94 -18.68
C ALA A 6 -32.10 24.53 -18.47
N SER A 7 -31.87 25.06 -17.28
CA SER A 7 -30.59 25.58 -16.82
C SER A 7 -29.54 24.45 -16.78
N LEU A 8 -28.74 24.36 -17.85
CA LEU A 8 -27.46 23.64 -17.86
C LEU A 8 -26.45 24.40 -16.97
N ARG A 9 -26.56 24.26 -15.65
CA ARG A 9 -25.42 24.53 -14.77
C ARG A 9 -24.55 23.29 -14.76
N GLY A 10 -23.55 23.29 -15.65
CA GLY A 10 -22.46 22.33 -15.60
C GLY A 10 -21.89 22.27 -14.19
N SER A 11 -21.91 21.07 -13.62
CA SER A 11 -21.18 20.74 -12.40
C SER A 11 -19.72 21.17 -12.55
N PRO A 12 -19.08 21.78 -11.54
CA PRO A 12 -17.66 22.06 -11.63
C PRO A 12 -16.90 20.74 -11.67
N THR A 13 -16.49 20.33 -12.88
CA THR A 13 -15.50 19.28 -13.08
C THR A 13 -14.26 19.71 -12.31
N LYS A 14 -13.97 18.99 -11.22
CA LYS A 14 -12.83 19.19 -10.34
C LYS A 14 -11.59 19.45 -11.20
N ALA A 15 -11.12 20.70 -11.21
CA ALA A 15 -9.93 21.10 -11.93
C ALA A 15 -8.79 20.15 -11.54
N MET A 16 -8.21 19.46 -12.53
CA MET A 16 -7.07 18.60 -12.31
C MET A 16 -5.84 19.50 -12.07
N THR A 17 -5.69 19.94 -10.83
CA THR A 17 -4.51 20.68 -10.38
C THR A 17 -3.29 19.78 -10.51
N THR A 18 -2.44 20.05 -11.49
CA THR A 18 -1.10 19.48 -11.61
C THR A 18 -0.24 20.03 -10.48
N GLN A 19 -0.37 19.46 -9.28
CA GLN A 19 0.52 19.78 -8.16
C GLN A 19 1.79 18.94 -8.30
N SER A 20 2.95 19.58 -8.24
CA SER A 20 4.25 18.92 -8.26
C SER A 20 4.39 17.96 -7.06
N LEU A 21 4.88 16.74 -7.31
CA LEU A 21 4.97 15.66 -6.31
C LEU A 21 6.15 15.86 -5.32
N GLU A 22 7.11 16.68 -5.72
CA GLU A 22 8.39 16.95 -5.06
C GLU A 22 8.23 17.53 -3.65
N SER A 23 7.18 18.34 -3.43
CA SER A 23 6.93 19.05 -2.15
C SER A 23 5.74 18.53 -1.37
N LEU A 24 5.10 17.45 -1.85
CA LEU A 24 3.91 16.91 -1.19
C LEU A 24 4.30 16.04 0.01
N PRO A 25 3.76 16.33 1.21
CA PRO A 25 4.06 15.55 2.40
C PRO A 25 3.39 14.16 2.34
N LEU A 26 4.08 13.17 2.92
CA LEU A 26 3.62 11.77 2.95
C LEU A 26 2.27 11.59 3.66
N THR A 27 1.92 12.47 4.60
CA THR A 27 0.65 12.46 5.35
C THR A 27 -0.58 12.64 4.47
N ARG A 28 -0.42 13.12 3.24
CA ARG A 28 -1.50 13.19 2.25
C ARG A 28 -1.90 11.80 1.75
N LEU A 29 -1.01 10.81 1.83
CA LEU A 29 -1.29 9.42 1.44
C LEU A 29 -2.15 8.75 2.51
N LYS A 30 -3.26 8.15 2.08
CA LYS A 30 -4.11 7.35 2.96
C LYS A 30 -3.31 6.21 3.57
N GLY A 31 -3.35 6.08 4.89
CA GLY A 31 -2.61 5.05 5.63
C GLY A 31 -1.26 5.51 6.18
N VAL A 32 -0.75 6.68 5.78
CA VAL A 32 0.45 7.27 6.38
C VAL A 32 0.06 8.18 7.55
N GLY A 33 0.05 7.62 8.75
CA GLY A 33 -0.11 8.39 9.98
C GLY A 33 1.23 8.90 10.56
N PRO A 34 1.19 9.64 11.68
CA PRO A 34 2.38 10.27 12.28
C PRO A 34 3.47 9.28 12.70
N SER A 35 3.10 8.02 12.97
CA SER A 35 4.04 6.96 13.33
C SER A 35 4.80 6.42 12.11
N LEU A 36 4.11 6.30 10.96
CA LEU A 36 4.70 5.89 9.69
C LEU A 36 5.55 7.00 9.10
N GLU A 37 5.08 8.24 9.15
CA GLU A 37 5.85 9.42 8.75
C GLU A 37 7.21 9.47 9.46
N ARG A 38 7.23 9.30 10.80
CA ARG A 38 8.48 9.19 11.57
C ARG A 38 9.37 8.00 11.18
N LYS A 39 8.82 6.92 10.63
CA LYS A 39 9.61 5.81 10.08
C LYS A 39 10.22 6.19 8.74
N PHE A 40 9.44 6.81 7.86
CA PHE A 40 9.91 7.30 6.56
C PHE A 40 10.98 8.38 6.70
N SER A 41 10.83 9.34 7.62
CA SER A 41 11.85 10.36 7.88
C SER A 41 13.18 9.75 8.34
N ARG A 42 13.15 8.65 9.11
CA ARG A 42 14.38 7.92 9.50
C ARG A 42 15.04 7.19 8.34
N LEU A 43 14.28 6.86 7.29
CA LEU A 43 14.78 6.29 6.04
C LEU A 43 15.20 7.37 5.03
N GLY A 44 15.10 8.66 5.39
CA GLY A 44 15.41 9.79 4.51
C GLY A 44 14.30 10.10 3.49
N ILE A 45 13.10 9.57 3.67
CA ILE A 45 11.96 9.76 2.75
C ILE A 45 11.07 10.85 3.34
N SER A 46 10.96 11.97 2.62
CA SER A 46 10.26 13.17 3.09
C SER A 46 9.09 13.59 2.20
N SER A 47 9.18 13.29 0.90
CA SER A 47 8.18 13.62 -0.10
C SER A 47 7.54 12.37 -0.71
N ILE A 48 6.41 12.56 -1.42
CA ILE A 48 5.79 11.50 -2.22
C ILE A 48 6.72 11.05 -3.35
N GLU A 49 7.51 11.96 -3.92
CA GLU A 49 8.51 11.62 -4.95
C GLU A 49 9.58 10.67 -4.40
N ASP A 50 10.14 10.97 -3.23
CA ASP A 50 11.14 10.10 -2.58
C ASP A 50 10.61 8.68 -2.39
N LEU A 51 9.32 8.56 -2.03
CA LEU A 51 8.65 7.28 -1.84
C LEU A 51 8.48 6.51 -3.15
N LEU A 52 8.20 7.19 -4.26
CA LEU A 52 8.07 6.56 -5.58
C LEU A 52 9.39 5.95 -6.05
N PHE A 53 10.52 6.57 -5.69
CA PHE A 53 11.85 6.08 -6.02
C PHE A 53 12.48 5.20 -4.93
N HIS A 54 11.77 4.95 -3.82
CA HIS A 54 12.19 3.98 -2.81
C HIS A 54 11.84 2.55 -3.24
N LEU A 55 12.60 2.05 -4.23
CA LEU A 55 12.36 0.75 -4.82
C LEU A 55 12.67 -0.38 -3.80
N PRO A 56 11.82 -1.43 -3.73
CA PRO A 56 12.10 -2.61 -2.94
C PRO A 56 13.45 -3.24 -3.31
N LEU A 57 14.20 -3.67 -2.29
CA LEU A 57 15.48 -4.38 -2.49
C LEU A 57 15.30 -5.67 -3.32
N ARG A 58 14.17 -6.36 -3.13
CA ARG A 58 13.81 -7.58 -3.86
C ARG A 58 12.29 -7.62 -4.03
N TYR A 59 11.85 -7.94 -5.24
CA TYR A 59 10.47 -8.33 -5.49
C TYR A 59 10.33 -9.83 -5.25
N GLU A 60 9.34 -10.21 -4.45
CA GLU A 60 9.00 -11.61 -4.22
C GLU A 60 7.84 -11.99 -5.13
N ASP A 61 8.04 -12.97 -6.01
CA ASP A 61 6.99 -13.51 -6.85
C ASP A 61 6.16 -14.54 -6.08
N ARG A 62 4.89 -14.19 -5.83
CA ARG A 62 3.93 -14.99 -5.05
C ARG A 62 2.92 -15.75 -5.90
N THR A 63 3.19 -15.91 -7.18
CA THR A 63 2.28 -16.59 -8.14
C THR A 63 2.30 -18.11 -8.01
N HIS A 64 3.37 -18.69 -7.44
CA HIS A 64 3.57 -20.13 -7.41
C HIS A 64 3.49 -20.70 -6.00
N ILE A 65 2.54 -21.62 -5.79
CA ILE A 65 2.43 -22.41 -4.56
C ILE A 65 3.19 -23.73 -4.79
N THR A 66 4.17 -23.99 -3.93
CA THR A 66 4.97 -25.21 -3.95
C THR A 66 4.31 -26.28 -3.08
N ALA A 67 4.27 -27.52 -3.55
CA ALA A 67 3.82 -28.64 -2.72
C ALA A 67 4.86 -28.92 -1.61
N ILE A 68 4.43 -29.22 -0.39
CA ILE A 68 5.34 -29.48 0.75
C ILE A 68 6.41 -30.53 0.43
N ARG A 69 6.05 -31.59 -0.31
CA ARG A 69 6.98 -32.66 -0.73
C ARG A 69 8.12 -32.16 -1.63
N GLN A 70 7.94 -31.05 -2.34
CA GLN A 70 8.88 -30.50 -3.31
C GLN A 70 9.81 -29.43 -2.71
N ALA A 71 9.52 -28.96 -1.50
CA ALA A 71 10.33 -27.95 -0.83
C ALA A 71 11.74 -28.48 -0.53
N ARG A 72 12.76 -27.68 -0.84
CA ARG A 72 14.17 -27.98 -0.56
C ARG A 72 14.71 -27.10 0.55
N LEU A 73 15.67 -27.63 1.30
CA LEU A 73 16.37 -26.87 2.34
C LEU A 73 17.14 -25.70 1.72
N GLY A 74 16.96 -24.51 2.30
CA GLY A 74 17.63 -23.28 1.86
C GLY A 74 16.88 -22.46 0.81
N GLU A 75 15.75 -22.96 0.29
CA GLU A 75 14.89 -22.23 -0.64
C GLU A 75 13.75 -21.51 0.10
N PHE A 76 13.39 -20.32 -0.37
CA PHE A 76 12.16 -19.64 0.03
C PHE A 76 11.04 -20.11 -0.89
N VAL A 77 10.05 -20.81 -0.32
CA VAL A 77 8.90 -21.35 -1.05
C VAL A 77 7.59 -20.93 -0.40
N GLN A 78 6.58 -20.70 -1.23
CA GLN A 78 5.21 -20.43 -0.77
C GLN A 78 4.46 -21.76 -0.66
N LEU A 79 3.81 -22.00 0.48
CA LEU A 79 3.06 -23.22 0.78
C LEU A 79 1.61 -22.87 1.12
N GLU A 80 0.69 -23.81 0.87
CA GLU A 80 -0.71 -23.71 1.27
C GLU A 80 -1.08 -24.92 2.16
N GLY A 81 -1.89 -24.68 3.17
CA GLY A 81 -2.33 -25.73 4.10
C GLY A 81 -3.39 -25.24 5.08
N GLN A 82 -3.95 -26.18 5.83
CA GLN A 82 -4.95 -25.90 6.87
C GLN A 82 -4.30 -25.96 8.26
N ILE A 83 -4.75 -25.08 9.15
CA ILE A 83 -4.31 -25.08 10.55
C ILE A 83 -5.05 -26.19 11.29
N GLY A 84 -4.31 -27.25 11.67
CA GLY A 84 -4.90 -28.41 12.35
C GLY A 84 -5.20 -28.20 13.84
N SER A 85 -4.35 -27.44 14.55
CA SER A 85 -4.61 -27.05 15.94
C SER A 85 -3.80 -25.80 16.30
N THR A 86 -4.36 -24.99 17.19
CA THR A 86 -3.69 -23.81 17.75
C THR A 86 -3.74 -23.91 19.27
N SER A 87 -2.59 -23.91 19.92
CA SER A 87 -2.50 -23.90 21.38
C SER A 87 -1.68 -22.69 21.83
N VAL A 88 -2.25 -21.86 22.71
CA VAL A 88 -1.55 -20.73 23.31
C VAL A 88 -1.04 -21.16 24.67
N LYS A 89 0.28 -21.31 24.80
CA LYS A 89 0.92 -21.55 26.10
C LYS A 89 1.24 -20.20 26.74
N PHE A 90 0.40 -19.76 27.67
CA PHE A 90 0.72 -18.63 28.53
C PHE A 90 1.78 -19.07 29.55
N GLY A 91 3.01 -18.58 29.41
CA GLY A 91 4.05 -18.72 30.42
C GLY A 91 3.66 -17.92 31.67
N ARG A 92 3.76 -18.54 32.85
CA ARG A 92 3.54 -17.88 34.15
C ARG A 92 4.51 -16.69 34.27
N ARG A 93 3.96 -15.48 34.35
CA ARG A 93 4.54 -14.37 35.09
C ARG A 93 3.70 -14.18 36.34
#